data_AF-A0A485K3R5-F1
#
_entry.id   AF-A0A485K3R5-F1
#
_cell.length_a   1.000
_cell.length_b   1.000
_cell.length_c   1.000
_cell.angle_alpha   90.00
_cell.angle_beta   90.00
_cell.angle_gamma   90.00
#
_symmetry.space_group_name_H-M   'P 1'
#
loop_
_entity.id
_entity.type
_entity.pdbx_description
1 polymer ?
#
loop_
_entity_poly.entity_id
_entity_poly.type
_entity_poly.pdbx_seq_one_letter_code
_entity_poly.pdbx_strand_id
1 'polypeptide(L)'
;MYVLPLQTNAAMNHFYMDNATTTTFDMIPWQHCDGYAHFGGSPLCYDGSANTYPQQSFGLDDACTDSEPHLSIDGQRKDVTLSLFFQANTSEKATCGLNQDSIEACIDSLTIASTLLAMWSAQTNLGTLTSLILSATVDVSALDIIVSLMQFAMLNNTPLLLVHPLVYGANSPWSFNGWLYLLHWLGGTREVVSFDGDVSSLVLVSKPFTQTAYAADPMKIPNRFSHVLWLVMCYMPIVLAVVLAVALAFAATLHGDFCGLNLCFHSPVAGIVWIGRPLISPHTHMAQPPWSTPVVRSSTLSSYRVRRCG
;
A
#
# COMPACT_ATOMS: atom_id res chain seq x y z
N MET A 1 -23.92 3.85 5.14
CA MET A 1 -25.17 4.64 5.04
C MET A 1 -25.68 4.78 3.60
N TYR A 2 -24.82 4.70 2.57
CA TYR A 2 -25.18 4.96 1.15
C TYR A 2 -25.87 3.81 0.40
N VAL A 3 -25.83 2.58 0.93
CA VAL A 3 -26.42 1.39 0.29
C VAL A 3 -27.90 1.22 0.64
N LEU A 4 -28.38 1.89 1.70
CA LEU A 4 -29.75 1.73 2.18
C LEU A 4 -30.80 2.15 1.13
N PRO A 5 -30.65 3.27 0.40
CA PRO A 5 -31.59 3.66 -0.66
C PRO A 5 -31.58 2.69 -1.85
N LEU A 6 -30.42 2.16 -2.22
CA LEU A 6 -30.30 1.09 -3.22
C LEU A 6 -30.99 -0.20 -2.77
N GLN A 7 -31.02 -0.49 -1.47
CA GLN A 7 -31.67 -1.68 -0.93
C GLN A 7 -33.18 -1.49 -0.71
N THR A 8 -33.64 -0.28 -0.42
CA THR A 8 -35.05 0.00 -0.12
C THR A 8 -35.86 0.36 -1.36
N ASN A 9 -35.25 0.90 -2.41
CA ASN A 9 -35.93 1.24 -3.66
C ASN A 9 -35.61 0.24 -4.78
N ALA A 10 -36.58 -0.62 -5.08
CA ALA A 10 -36.45 -1.64 -6.12
C ALA A 10 -36.19 -1.04 -7.52
N ALA A 11 -36.80 0.09 -7.87
CA ALA A 11 -36.60 0.72 -9.18
C ALA A 11 -35.17 1.26 -9.34
N MET A 12 -34.64 1.91 -8.30
CA MET A 12 -33.26 2.40 -8.28
C MET A 12 -32.26 1.24 -8.32
N ASN A 13 -32.54 0.15 -7.59
CA ASN A 13 -31.71 -1.05 -7.62
C ASN A 13 -31.68 -1.71 -9.00
N HIS A 14 -32.85 -1.91 -9.62
CA HIS A 14 -32.94 -2.45 -10.98
C HIS A 14 -32.18 -1.58 -11.98
N PHE A 15 -32.38 -0.27 -11.93
CA PHE A 15 -31.65 0.65 -12.81
C PHE A 15 -30.14 0.59 -12.61
N TYR A 16 -29.67 0.48 -11.36
CA TYR A 16 -28.25 0.32 -11.05
C TYR A 16 -27.69 -1.00 -11.59
N MET A 17 -28.40 -2.11 -11.38
CA MET A 17 -27.96 -3.45 -11.80
C MET A 17 -27.93 -3.58 -13.33
N ASP A 18 -28.91 -2.99 -14.03
CA ASP A 18 -28.99 -3.00 -15.49
C ASP A 18 -27.86 -2.15 -16.14
N ASN A 19 -27.31 -1.19 -15.38
CA ASN A 19 -26.26 -0.28 -15.85
C ASN A 19 -24.96 -0.38 -15.02
N ALA A 20 -24.72 -1.52 -14.38
CA ALA A 20 -23.52 -1.77 -13.58
C ALA A 20 -22.31 -2.06 -14.48
N THR A 21 -21.87 -1.05 -15.22
CA THR A 21 -20.70 -1.12 -16.11
C THR A 21 -19.51 -0.37 -15.51
N THR A 22 -18.32 -0.80 -15.92
CA THR A 22 -17.05 -0.10 -15.67
C THR A 22 -16.71 0.73 -16.90
N THR A 23 -16.40 2.01 -16.71
CA THR A 23 -15.96 2.91 -17.78
C THR A 23 -14.52 3.33 -17.51
N THR A 24 -13.66 3.25 -18.52
CA THR A 24 -12.30 3.80 -18.45
C THR A 24 -12.33 5.28 -18.82
N PHE A 25 -11.69 6.11 -18.00
CA PHE A 25 -11.50 7.53 -18.23
C PHE A 25 -10.01 7.80 -18.44
N ASP A 26 -9.64 8.41 -19.57
CA ASP A 26 -8.27 8.75 -19.98
C ASP A 26 -8.03 10.26 -19.89
N MET A 27 -8.59 10.88 -18.84
CA MET A 27 -8.51 12.31 -18.63
C MET A 27 -7.08 12.74 -18.32
N ILE A 28 -6.62 13.82 -18.96
CA ILE A 28 -5.30 14.41 -18.70
C ILE A 28 -5.44 15.75 -17.97
N PRO A 29 -4.77 15.93 -16.81
CA PRO A 29 -4.87 17.17 -16.05
C PRO A 29 -4.20 18.35 -16.75
N TRP A 30 -3.12 18.08 -17.47
CA TRP A 30 -2.35 19.07 -18.23
C TRP A 30 -2.85 19.13 -19.68
N GLN A 31 -4.13 19.41 -19.86
CA GLN A 31 -4.67 19.69 -21.19
C GLN A 31 -3.82 20.77 -21.84
N HIS A 32 -3.38 20.55 -23.09
CA HIS A 32 -2.45 21.40 -23.85
C HIS A 32 -0.94 21.16 -23.63
N CYS A 33 -0.54 19.95 -23.23
CA CYS A 33 0.86 19.51 -23.28
C CYS A 33 1.37 19.20 -24.72
N ASP A 34 0.95 19.97 -25.72
CA ASP A 34 1.49 19.84 -27.08
C ASP A 34 2.99 20.14 -27.06
N GLY A 35 3.81 19.16 -27.46
CA GLY A 35 5.26 19.27 -27.49
C GLY A 35 5.99 18.88 -26.20
N TYR A 36 5.28 18.35 -25.19
CA TYR A 36 5.92 17.75 -24.02
C TYR A 36 6.32 16.31 -24.33
N ALA A 37 7.57 15.96 -24.00
CA ALA A 37 8.01 14.58 -23.90
C ALA A 37 7.87 14.12 -22.44
N HIS A 38 7.14 13.04 -22.21
CA HIS A 38 6.86 12.48 -20.90
C HIS A 38 7.79 11.30 -20.60
N PHE A 39 8.33 11.20 -19.37
CA PHE A 39 9.36 10.22 -19.00
C PHE A 39 8.94 9.26 -17.88
N GLY A 40 7.82 9.53 -17.18
CA GLY A 40 7.30 8.62 -16.14
C GLY A 40 6.52 9.32 -15.05
N GLY A 41 5.55 8.60 -14.47
CA GLY A 41 4.71 9.07 -13.36
C GLY A 41 5.14 8.55 -11.99
N SER A 42 6.31 7.89 -11.92
CA SER A 42 6.83 7.22 -10.72
C SER A 42 8.14 7.86 -10.27
N PRO A 43 8.26 8.33 -9.01
CA PRO A 43 9.51 8.93 -8.52
C PRO A 43 10.62 7.88 -8.36
N LEU A 44 10.25 6.59 -8.40
CA LEU A 44 11.16 5.45 -8.36
C LEU A 44 11.82 5.21 -9.73
N CYS A 45 11.25 5.73 -10.82
CA CYS A 45 11.68 5.48 -12.19
C CYS A 45 12.08 6.79 -12.88
N TYR A 46 13.36 7.17 -12.75
CA TYR A 46 13.90 8.41 -13.30
C TYR A 46 14.54 8.27 -14.69
N ASP A 47 14.80 7.04 -15.14
CA ASP A 47 15.51 6.74 -16.40
C ASP A 47 14.57 6.21 -17.49
N GLY A 48 13.32 6.67 -17.49
CA GLY A 48 12.34 6.29 -18.49
C GLY A 48 12.66 6.90 -19.87
N SER A 49 12.11 6.30 -20.92
CA SER A 49 12.19 6.85 -22.28
C SER A 49 11.10 7.90 -22.55
N ALA A 50 11.36 8.76 -23.54
CA ALA A 50 10.45 9.83 -23.93
C ALA A 50 9.19 9.28 -24.63
N ASN A 51 8.02 9.61 -24.09
CA ASN A 51 6.70 9.25 -24.58
C ASN A 51 5.87 10.50 -24.91
N THR A 52 4.91 10.37 -25.83
CA THR A 52 4.01 11.48 -26.22
C THR A 52 2.76 11.59 -25.34
N TYR A 53 2.61 10.69 -24.36
CA TYR A 53 1.45 10.60 -23.50
C TYR A 53 1.88 10.55 -22.02
N PRO A 54 1.07 11.08 -21.10
CA PRO A 54 1.27 10.87 -19.66
C PRO A 54 1.09 9.39 -19.30
N GLN A 55 1.96 8.88 -18.44
CA GLN A 55 1.96 7.50 -17.98
C GLN A 55 1.22 7.37 -16.64
N GLN A 56 0.87 6.14 -16.25
CA GLN A 56 0.31 5.87 -14.93
C GLN A 56 1.21 6.37 -13.79
N SER A 57 0.59 6.64 -12.64
CA SER A 57 1.29 7.00 -11.41
C SER A 57 2.12 5.82 -10.88
N PHE A 58 2.91 6.08 -9.84
CA PHE A 58 3.81 5.08 -9.24
C PHE A 58 3.07 3.81 -8.76
N GLY A 59 3.72 2.67 -8.94
CA GLY A 59 3.48 1.44 -8.22
C GLY A 59 4.70 1.04 -7.39
N LEU A 60 4.46 0.41 -6.25
CA LEU A 60 5.55 -0.14 -5.42
C LEU A 60 6.26 -1.32 -6.11
N ASP A 61 5.61 -1.89 -7.11
CA ASP A 61 6.04 -3.02 -7.94
C ASP A 61 6.54 -2.58 -9.33
N ASP A 62 6.74 -1.28 -9.57
CA ASP A 62 7.24 -0.77 -10.84
C ASP A 62 8.64 -1.32 -11.14
N ALA A 63 8.78 -1.98 -12.29
CA ALA A 63 10.06 -2.47 -12.78
C ALA A 63 10.86 -1.40 -13.58
N CYS A 64 10.32 -0.18 -13.68
CA CYS A 64 10.86 0.92 -14.47
C CYS A 64 11.15 0.53 -15.92
N THR A 65 10.20 -0.17 -16.55
CA THR A 65 10.28 -0.55 -17.95
C THR A 65 9.77 0.56 -18.86
N ASP A 66 10.32 0.64 -20.08
CA ASP A 66 10.06 1.72 -21.05
C ASP A 66 8.59 1.89 -21.47
N SER A 67 7.73 0.89 -21.26
CA SER A 67 6.34 0.89 -21.75
C SER A 67 5.31 0.80 -20.63
N GLU A 68 5.31 1.80 -19.74
CA GLU A 68 4.17 1.99 -18.83
C GLU A 68 2.92 2.47 -19.59
N PRO A 69 1.72 2.01 -19.21
CA PRO A 69 0.48 2.33 -19.90
C PRO A 69 0.09 3.81 -19.71
N HIS A 70 -0.80 4.27 -20.57
CA HIS A 70 -1.34 5.63 -20.54
C HIS A 70 -2.03 5.92 -19.19
N LEU A 71 -1.98 7.17 -18.75
CA LEU A 71 -2.69 7.62 -17.57
C LEU A 71 -4.21 7.48 -17.79
N SER A 72 -4.81 6.58 -17.04
CA SER A 72 -6.22 6.26 -17.09
C SER A 72 -6.72 5.75 -15.75
N ILE A 73 -8.02 5.83 -15.53
CA ILE A 73 -8.69 5.30 -14.36
C ILE A 73 -10.01 4.64 -14.75
N ASP A 74 -10.21 3.43 -14.27
CA ASP A 74 -11.48 2.74 -14.42
C ASP A 74 -12.44 3.17 -13.31
N GLY A 75 -13.64 3.61 -13.66
CA GLY A 75 -14.68 3.95 -12.70
C GLY A 75 -15.83 2.94 -12.76
N GLN A 76 -16.13 2.29 -11.64
CA GLN A 76 -17.39 1.55 -11.51
C GLN A 76 -18.56 2.52 -11.36
N ARG A 77 -19.76 2.13 -11.81
CA ARG A 77 -20.98 2.95 -11.72
C ARG A 77 -21.17 3.65 -10.37
N LYS A 78 -20.93 2.95 -9.26
CA LYS A 78 -21.03 3.52 -7.90
C LYS A 78 -20.06 4.68 -7.66
N ASP A 79 -18.82 4.55 -8.13
CA ASP A 79 -17.76 5.53 -7.89
C ASP A 79 -17.91 6.72 -8.85
N VAL A 80 -18.37 6.47 -10.08
CA VAL A 80 -18.75 7.52 -11.04
C VAL A 80 -19.90 8.38 -10.51
N THR A 81 -20.99 7.75 -10.02
CA THR A 81 -22.13 8.49 -9.46
C THR A 81 -21.74 9.29 -8.22
N LEU A 82 -20.88 8.74 -7.36
CA LEU A 82 -20.44 9.41 -6.16
C LEU A 82 -19.45 10.55 -6.47
N SER A 83 -18.55 10.37 -7.43
CA SER A 83 -17.68 11.44 -7.93
C SER A 83 -18.49 12.59 -8.53
N LEU A 84 -19.52 12.28 -9.33
CA LEU A 84 -20.43 13.29 -9.88
C LEU A 84 -21.19 14.05 -8.77
N PHE A 85 -21.58 13.35 -7.71
CA PHE A 85 -22.21 13.98 -6.54
C PHE A 85 -21.26 14.95 -5.81
N PHE A 86 -19.98 14.59 -5.65
CA PHE A 86 -18.98 15.48 -5.08
C PHE A 86 -18.67 16.67 -5.99
N GLN A 87 -18.84 16.52 -7.29
CA GLN A 87 -18.52 17.51 -8.31
C GLN A 87 -19.79 18.08 -9.00
N ALA A 88 -20.80 18.46 -8.20
CA ALA A 88 -22.12 18.85 -8.69
C ALA A 88 -22.17 20.16 -9.54
N ASN A 89 -21.11 20.97 -9.53
CA ASN A 89 -21.09 22.30 -10.16
C ASN A 89 -20.54 22.34 -11.60
N THR A 90 -20.12 21.20 -12.17
CA THR A 90 -19.55 21.16 -13.53
C THR A 90 -20.43 20.38 -14.50
N SER A 91 -20.50 20.87 -15.74
CA SER A 91 -21.27 20.19 -16.80
C SER A 91 -20.59 18.88 -17.24
N GLU A 92 -21.39 17.84 -17.50
CA GLU A 92 -20.93 16.55 -18.02
C GLU A 92 -20.03 16.70 -19.26
N LYS A 93 -20.40 17.61 -20.17
CA LYS A 93 -19.62 17.90 -21.38
C LYS A 93 -18.23 18.47 -21.10
N ALA A 94 -18.11 19.34 -20.11
CA ALA A 94 -16.81 19.91 -19.72
C ALA A 94 -15.92 18.85 -19.07
N THR A 95 -16.50 18.00 -18.22
CA THR A 95 -15.78 16.87 -17.60
C THR A 95 -15.32 15.87 -18.64
N CYS A 96 -16.21 15.45 -19.55
CA CYS A 96 -15.84 14.47 -20.57
C CYS A 96 -14.92 15.03 -21.66
N GLY A 97 -14.89 16.35 -21.87
CA GLY A 97 -13.92 17.02 -22.74
C GLY A 97 -12.47 16.93 -22.23
N LEU A 98 -12.25 16.38 -21.03
CA LEU A 98 -10.91 16.08 -20.51
C LEU A 98 -10.31 14.77 -21.04
N ASN A 99 -11.13 13.86 -21.55
CA ASN A 99 -10.71 12.58 -22.10
C ASN A 99 -9.99 12.76 -23.44
N GLN A 100 -9.05 11.88 -23.75
CA GLN A 100 -8.36 11.84 -25.04
C GLN A 100 -9.18 11.05 -26.06
N ASP A 101 -9.39 9.76 -25.80
CA ASP A 101 -10.04 8.83 -26.73
C ASP A 101 -11.44 8.43 -26.24
N SER A 102 -11.68 8.50 -24.93
CA SER A 102 -12.87 7.91 -24.28
C SER A 102 -14.04 8.90 -24.09
N ILE A 103 -14.19 9.89 -24.99
CA ILE A 103 -15.15 10.99 -24.83
C ILE A 103 -16.61 10.50 -24.86
N GLU A 104 -16.99 9.68 -25.85
CA GLU A 104 -18.38 9.18 -25.99
C GLU A 104 -18.75 8.26 -24.82
N ALA A 105 -17.88 7.31 -24.48
CA ALA A 105 -18.07 6.42 -23.34
C ALA A 105 -18.19 7.17 -22.01
N CYS A 106 -17.44 8.27 -21.85
CA CYS A 106 -17.57 9.14 -20.70
C CYS A 106 -18.95 9.81 -20.65
N ILE A 107 -19.42 10.38 -21.76
CA ILE A 107 -20.73 11.07 -21.82
C ILE A 107 -21.84 10.08 -21.45
N ASP A 108 -21.86 8.90 -22.08
CA ASP A 108 -22.86 7.86 -21.78
C ASP A 108 -22.83 7.46 -20.30
N SER A 109 -21.63 7.30 -19.74
CA SER A 109 -21.48 6.94 -18.34
C SER A 109 -21.94 8.05 -17.39
N LEU A 110 -21.64 9.32 -17.68
CA LEU A 110 -22.05 10.45 -16.85
C LEU A 110 -23.56 10.68 -16.92
N THR A 111 -24.17 10.54 -18.10
CA THR A 111 -25.63 10.67 -18.25
C THR A 111 -26.39 9.59 -17.47
N ILE A 112 -25.91 8.34 -17.47
CA ILE A 112 -26.50 7.28 -16.64
C ILE A 112 -26.24 7.55 -15.14
N ALA A 113 -25.07 8.06 -14.80
CA ALA A 113 -24.74 8.39 -13.42
C ALA A 113 -25.60 9.55 -12.89
N SER A 114 -25.93 10.54 -13.71
CA SER A 114 -26.75 11.69 -13.34
C SER A 114 -28.22 11.32 -13.15
N THR A 115 -28.77 10.39 -13.93
CA THR A 115 -30.12 9.85 -13.67
C THR A 115 -30.17 9.07 -12.35
N LEU A 116 -29.15 8.25 -12.06
CA LEU A 116 -29.04 7.53 -10.79
C LEU A 116 -28.92 8.48 -9.60
N LEU A 117 -28.12 9.54 -9.75
CA LEU A 117 -27.99 10.60 -8.77
C LEU A 117 -29.32 11.34 -8.53
N ALA A 118 -30.07 11.63 -9.59
CA ALA A 118 -31.40 12.24 -9.48
C ALA A 118 -32.38 11.34 -8.73
N MET A 119 -32.41 10.03 -9.03
CA MET A 119 -33.23 9.06 -8.30
C MET A 119 -32.86 8.98 -6.81
N TRP A 120 -31.57 9.04 -6.50
CA TRP A 120 -31.09 9.07 -5.12
C TRP A 120 -31.50 10.35 -4.39
N SER A 121 -31.41 11.50 -5.07
CA SER A 121 -31.81 12.81 -4.53
C SER A 121 -33.30 12.93 -4.23
N ALA A 122 -34.14 12.21 -4.97
CA ALA A 122 -35.58 12.18 -4.73
C ALA A 122 -35.96 11.39 -3.46
N GLN A 123 -35.11 10.45 -3.04
CA GLN A 123 -35.37 9.55 -1.91
C GLN A 123 -34.71 10.01 -0.61
N THR A 124 -33.63 10.78 -0.74
CA THR A 124 -32.83 11.23 0.39
C THR A 124 -32.69 12.74 0.36
N ASN A 125 -32.79 13.37 1.53
CA ASN A 125 -32.64 14.82 1.64
C ASN A 125 -31.14 15.18 1.52
N LEU A 126 -30.61 15.17 0.29
CA LEU A 126 -29.18 15.38 -0.01
C LEU A 126 -28.68 16.78 0.39
N GLY A 127 -29.57 17.73 0.68
CA GLY A 127 -29.22 19.09 1.08
C GLY A 127 -28.44 19.19 2.40
N THR A 128 -28.55 18.19 3.29
CA THR A 128 -27.69 18.12 4.49
C THR A 128 -26.32 17.51 4.20
N LEU A 129 -26.19 16.74 3.11
CA LEU A 129 -24.93 16.11 2.70
C LEU A 129 -24.08 17.07 1.85
N THR A 130 -24.70 17.96 1.08
CA THR A 130 -23.97 18.96 0.29
C THR A 130 -23.12 19.91 1.14
N SER A 131 -23.55 20.26 2.35
CA SER A 131 -22.72 21.05 3.27
C SER A 131 -21.51 20.26 3.78
N LEU A 132 -21.70 18.97 4.09
CA LEU A 132 -20.61 18.06 4.46
C LEU A 132 -19.61 17.85 3.32
N ILE A 133 -20.08 17.79 2.07
CA ILE A 133 -19.22 17.71 0.88
C ILE A 133 -18.41 18.99 0.72
N LEU A 134 -19.04 20.16 0.88
CA LEU A 134 -18.34 21.42 0.77
C LEU A 134 -17.24 21.52 1.84
N SER A 135 -17.56 21.12 3.08
CA SER A 135 -16.57 21.00 4.16
C SER A 135 -15.49 19.98 3.84
N ALA A 136 -15.82 18.78 3.34
CA ALA A 136 -14.83 17.78 2.97
C ALA A 136 -13.94 18.23 1.81
N THR A 137 -14.49 18.98 0.84
CA THR A 137 -13.73 19.55 -0.28
C THR A 137 -12.78 20.62 0.23
N VAL A 138 -13.26 21.48 1.13
CA VAL A 138 -12.42 22.49 1.80
C VAL A 138 -11.33 21.79 2.61
N ASP A 139 -11.66 20.80 3.45
CA ASP A 139 -10.72 20.05 4.25
C ASP A 139 -9.68 19.34 3.38
N VAL A 140 -10.08 18.64 2.31
CA VAL A 140 -9.16 17.99 1.36
C VAL A 140 -8.27 19.01 0.63
N SER A 141 -8.78 20.19 0.33
CA SER A 141 -8.01 21.27 -0.30
C SER A 141 -7.15 22.08 0.68
N ALA A 142 -7.48 22.05 1.98
CA ALA A 142 -6.85 22.83 3.05
C ALA A 142 -5.95 21.98 3.96
N LEU A 143 -6.03 20.65 3.87
CA LEU A 143 -5.06 19.73 4.44
C LEU A 143 -3.69 20.07 3.84
N ASP A 144 -2.66 20.16 4.68
CA ASP A 144 -1.24 20.32 4.29
C ASP A 144 -0.71 19.17 3.41
N ILE A 145 -1.58 18.23 3.03
CA ILE A 145 -1.33 17.00 2.29
C ILE A 145 -2.16 17.08 1.00
N ILE A 146 -1.69 17.87 0.04
CA ILE A 146 -2.30 17.95 -1.29
C ILE A 146 -1.94 16.67 -2.05
N VAL A 147 -2.87 15.71 -2.07
CA VAL A 147 -2.71 14.49 -2.86
C VAL A 147 -2.67 14.87 -4.34
N SER A 148 -1.64 14.42 -5.04
CA SER A 148 -1.34 14.85 -6.40
C SER A 148 -0.95 13.68 -7.30
N LEU A 149 -1.01 13.94 -8.60
CA LEU A 149 -0.32 13.17 -9.62
C LEU A 149 0.94 13.92 -10.00
N MET A 150 1.98 13.18 -10.39
CA MET A 150 3.19 13.75 -10.94
C MET A 150 3.54 13.13 -12.28
N GLN A 151 4.32 13.87 -13.07
CA GLN A 151 4.89 13.38 -14.31
C GLN A 151 6.23 14.05 -14.58
N PHE A 152 7.27 13.26 -14.83
CA PHE A 152 8.50 13.75 -15.43
C PHE A 152 8.24 14.14 -16.87
N ALA A 153 8.59 15.36 -17.24
CA ALA A 153 8.40 15.86 -18.59
C ALA A 153 9.58 16.72 -19.06
N MET A 154 9.65 16.94 -20.37
CA MET A 154 10.61 17.82 -20.98
C MET A 154 9.92 18.66 -22.05
N LEU A 155 10.14 19.97 -22.00
CA LEU A 155 9.65 20.92 -23.00
C LEU A 155 10.86 21.65 -23.59
N ASN A 156 11.08 21.56 -24.91
CA ASN A 156 12.21 22.23 -25.58
C ASN A 156 13.57 21.98 -24.89
N ASN A 157 13.87 20.71 -24.56
CA ASN A 157 15.07 20.27 -23.82
C ASN A 157 15.20 20.79 -22.37
N THR A 158 14.16 21.38 -21.79
CA THR A 158 14.14 21.77 -20.38
C THR A 158 13.39 20.73 -19.55
N PRO A 159 14.03 20.07 -18.57
CA PRO A 159 13.37 19.09 -17.71
C PRO A 159 12.42 19.81 -16.74
N LEU A 160 11.22 19.27 -16.59
CA LEU A 160 10.12 19.81 -15.80
C LEU A 160 9.49 18.69 -14.99
N LEU A 161 9.16 18.97 -13.74
CA LEU A 161 8.31 18.10 -12.93
C LEU A 161 6.90 18.68 -12.97
N LEU A 162 5.99 17.98 -13.66
CA LEU A 162 4.58 18.34 -13.67
C LEU A 162 3.92 17.74 -12.43
N VAL A 163 3.33 18.57 -11.59
CA VAL A 163 2.55 18.12 -10.43
C VAL A 163 1.15 18.69 -10.56
N HIS A 164 0.13 17.85 -10.35
CA HIS A 164 -1.25 18.26 -10.42
C HIS A 164 -2.04 17.72 -9.21
N PRO A 165 -2.62 18.60 -8.38
CA PRO A 165 -3.52 18.19 -7.29
C PRO A 165 -4.71 17.38 -7.83
N LEU A 166 -5.13 16.34 -7.11
CA LEU A 166 -6.32 15.58 -7.50
C LEU A 166 -7.58 16.45 -7.48
N VAL A 167 -7.78 17.20 -6.40
CA VAL A 167 -8.93 18.09 -6.24
C VAL A 167 -8.41 19.52 -6.12
N TYR A 168 -8.74 20.37 -7.10
CA TYR A 168 -8.39 21.78 -7.08
C TYR A 168 -9.58 22.64 -7.52
N GLY A 169 -10.21 23.29 -6.53
CA GLY A 169 -11.36 24.15 -6.74
C GLY A 169 -12.66 23.37 -7.05
N ALA A 170 -13.77 23.86 -6.48
CA ALA A 170 -15.09 23.22 -6.63
C ALA A 170 -15.66 23.29 -8.06
N ASN A 171 -15.09 24.11 -8.94
CA ASN A 171 -15.61 24.34 -10.30
C ASN A 171 -14.70 23.76 -11.39
N SER A 172 -13.61 23.06 -11.03
CA SER A 172 -12.73 22.44 -12.02
C SER A 172 -13.34 21.14 -12.55
N PRO A 173 -13.52 20.96 -13.88
CA PRO A 173 -14.00 19.70 -14.44
C PRO A 173 -13.08 18.52 -14.09
N TRP A 174 -11.78 18.78 -13.84
CA TRP A 174 -10.80 17.77 -13.45
C TRP A 174 -11.09 17.17 -12.07
N SER A 175 -11.68 17.94 -11.15
CA SER A 175 -11.96 17.49 -9.80
C SER A 175 -12.86 16.24 -9.77
N PHE A 176 -13.66 15.98 -10.82
CA PHE A 176 -14.38 14.71 -10.99
C PHE A 176 -13.40 13.52 -11.05
N ASN A 177 -12.35 13.62 -11.86
CA ASN A 177 -11.33 12.57 -11.94
C ASN A 177 -10.60 12.45 -10.60
N GLY A 178 -10.28 13.58 -9.96
CA GLY A 178 -9.69 13.62 -8.63
C GLY A 178 -10.49 12.87 -7.56
N TRP A 179 -11.80 13.12 -7.50
CA TRP A 179 -12.70 12.39 -6.59
C TRP A 179 -12.74 10.91 -6.89
N LEU A 180 -12.66 10.50 -8.16
CA LEU A 180 -12.58 9.09 -8.53
C LEU A 180 -11.30 8.43 -7.99
N TYR A 181 -10.14 9.09 -8.08
CA TYR A 181 -8.90 8.63 -7.45
C TYR A 181 -9.02 8.51 -5.92
N LEU A 182 -9.63 9.50 -5.27
CA LEU A 182 -9.84 9.49 -3.82
C LEU A 182 -10.79 8.36 -3.38
N LEU A 183 -11.85 8.09 -4.15
CA LEU A 183 -12.76 6.97 -3.92
C LEU A 183 -12.05 5.63 -4.05
N HIS A 184 -11.15 5.49 -5.01
CA HIS A 184 -10.33 4.31 -5.18
C HIS A 184 -9.36 4.10 -4.01
N TRP A 185 -8.81 5.18 -3.48
CA TRP A 185 -8.00 5.16 -2.26
C TRP A 185 -8.82 4.74 -1.04
N LEU A 186 -10.00 5.35 -0.82
CA LEU A 186 -10.92 4.95 0.24
C LEU A 186 -11.39 3.50 0.12
N GLY A 187 -11.53 3.01 -1.12
CA GLY A 187 -11.84 1.61 -1.43
C GLY A 187 -10.68 0.64 -1.28
N GLY A 188 -9.46 1.11 -0.97
CA GLY A 188 -8.27 0.27 -0.81
C GLY A 188 -7.79 -0.36 -2.11
N THR A 189 -8.05 0.27 -3.26
CA THR A 189 -7.53 -0.16 -4.58
C THR A 189 -6.31 0.66 -5.02
N ARG A 190 -6.11 1.82 -4.41
CA ARG A 190 -4.94 2.68 -4.59
C ARG A 190 -4.41 3.07 -3.22
N GLU A 191 -3.15 3.43 -3.15
CA GLU A 191 -2.49 3.91 -1.95
C GLU A 191 -2.09 5.37 -2.12
N VAL A 192 -2.00 6.11 -1.02
CA VAL A 192 -1.49 7.48 -1.00
C VAL A 192 -0.23 7.47 -0.16
N VAL A 193 0.89 7.87 -0.76
CA VAL A 193 2.22 7.80 -0.15
C VAL A 193 2.87 9.18 -0.21
N SER A 194 3.47 9.60 0.91
CA SER A 194 4.34 10.79 0.96
C SER A 194 5.76 10.37 0.60
N PHE A 195 6.30 10.96 -0.45
CA PHE A 195 7.70 10.87 -0.83
C PHE A 195 8.42 12.11 -0.30
N ASP A 196 9.16 11.93 0.78
CA ASP A 196 9.90 13.02 1.41
C ASP A 196 11.31 13.11 0.80
N GLY A 197 11.59 14.20 0.09
CA GLY A 197 12.93 14.56 -0.36
C GLY A 197 13.59 15.59 0.56
N ASP A 198 14.86 15.90 0.31
CA ASP A 198 15.63 16.84 1.12
C ASP A 198 15.05 18.28 1.13
N VAL A 199 14.38 18.66 0.04
CA VAL A 199 13.84 20.02 -0.17
C VAL A 199 12.33 20.09 -0.01
N SER A 200 11.62 19.04 -0.46
CA SER A 200 10.16 19.03 -0.52
C SER A 200 9.61 17.61 -0.38
N SER A 201 8.42 17.49 0.18
CA SER A 201 7.62 16.27 0.16
C SER A 201 6.60 16.31 -0.97
N LEU A 202 6.36 15.15 -1.60
CA LEU A 202 5.33 14.96 -2.61
C LEU A 202 4.37 13.88 -2.16
N VAL A 203 3.09 14.22 -2.00
CA VAL A 203 2.06 13.25 -1.66
C VAL A 203 1.39 12.78 -2.94
N LEU A 204 1.61 11.52 -3.28
CA LEU A 204 1.22 10.94 -4.55
C LEU A 204 0.21 9.81 -4.34
N VAL A 205 -0.74 9.68 -5.27
CA VAL A 205 -1.63 8.51 -5.36
C VAL A 205 -1.01 7.46 -6.27
N SER A 206 -1.06 6.18 -5.89
CA SER A 206 -0.48 5.09 -6.66
C SER A 206 -1.33 4.71 -7.89
N LYS A 207 -0.76 3.90 -8.79
CA LYS A 207 -1.50 3.09 -9.76
C LYS A 207 -2.44 2.09 -9.05
N PRO A 208 -3.47 1.53 -9.71
CA PRO A 208 -4.37 0.59 -9.05
C PRO A 208 -3.64 -0.73 -8.77
N PHE A 209 -3.75 -1.22 -7.53
CA PHE A 209 -3.24 -2.52 -7.15
C PHE A 209 -4.33 -3.57 -7.29
N THR A 210 -4.02 -4.66 -7.98
CA THR A 210 -4.89 -5.83 -7.95
C THR A 210 -4.88 -6.39 -6.53
N GLN A 211 -6.05 -6.45 -5.88
CA GLN A 211 -6.21 -7.09 -4.59
C GLN A 211 -5.91 -8.58 -4.73
N THR A 212 -4.66 -8.95 -4.52
CA THR A 212 -4.26 -10.34 -4.39
C THR A 212 -4.65 -10.77 -2.99
N ALA A 213 -5.73 -11.54 -2.90
CA ALA A 213 -6.06 -12.20 -1.65
C ALA A 213 -4.92 -13.18 -1.35
N TYR A 214 -4.02 -12.80 -0.44
CA TYR A 214 -3.11 -13.73 0.20
C TYR A 214 -3.93 -14.62 1.15
N ALA A 215 -4.77 -15.47 0.57
CA ALA A 215 -5.32 -16.59 1.29
C ALA A 215 -4.11 -17.45 1.66
N ALA A 216 -3.74 -17.43 2.94
CA ALA A 216 -2.75 -18.34 3.46
C ALA A 216 -3.26 -19.75 3.18
N ASP A 217 -2.73 -20.38 2.13
CA ASP A 217 -3.09 -21.73 1.77
C ASP A 217 -2.66 -22.62 2.95
N PRO A 218 -3.61 -23.22 3.69
CA PRO A 218 -3.32 -23.98 4.88
C PRO A 218 -2.43 -25.21 4.57
N MET A 219 -2.30 -25.58 3.29
CA MET A 219 -1.44 -26.66 2.81
C MET A 219 -0.05 -26.18 2.36
N LYS A 220 0.14 -24.87 2.10
CA LYS A 220 1.42 -24.22 1.80
C LYS A 220 2.08 -23.53 2.98
N ILE A 221 1.40 -23.39 4.13
CA ILE A 221 2.14 -23.25 5.41
C ILE A 221 3.07 -24.47 5.42
N PRO A 222 4.40 -24.30 5.30
CA PRO A 222 5.27 -25.43 5.08
C PRO A 222 5.19 -26.28 6.33
N ASN A 223 4.34 -27.31 6.28
CA ASN A 223 4.10 -28.18 7.42
C ASN A 223 5.43 -28.82 7.84
N ARG A 224 6.36 -28.96 6.88
CA ARG A 224 7.77 -29.29 7.11
C ARG A 224 8.50 -28.28 7.99
N PHE A 225 8.35 -26.97 7.77
CA PHE A 225 8.99 -25.95 8.60
C PHE A 225 8.38 -25.90 9.99
N SER A 226 7.05 -25.91 10.10
CA SER A 226 6.36 -25.97 11.39
C SER A 226 6.68 -27.26 12.16
N HIS A 227 6.80 -28.39 11.46
CA HIS A 227 7.18 -29.67 12.06
C HIS A 227 8.66 -29.69 12.46
N VAL A 228 9.56 -29.08 11.68
CA VAL A 228 10.97 -28.91 12.08
C VAL A 228 11.09 -27.99 13.29
N LEU A 229 10.36 -26.87 13.34
CA LEU A 229 10.31 -26.01 14.52
C LEU A 229 9.79 -26.76 15.75
N TRP A 230 8.73 -27.55 15.59
CA TRP A 230 8.19 -28.38 16.65
C TRP A 230 9.19 -29.45 17.12
N LEU A 231 9.86 -30.14 16.20
CA LEU A 231 10.91 -31.12 16.51
C LEU A 231 12.07 -30.46 17.26
N VAL A 232 12.51 -29.27 16.85
CA VAL A 232 13.57 -28.51 17.54
C VAL A 232 13.11 -28.08 18.94
N MET A 233 11.87 -27.59 19.08
CA MET A 233 11.30 -27.23 20.38
C MET A 233 11.19 -28.41 21.34
N CYS A 234 10.93 -29.63 20.85
CA CYS A 234 10.90 -30.84 21.67
C CYS A 234 12.30 -31.42 21.94
N TYR A 235 13.20 -31.39 20.97
CA TYR A 235 14.55 -31.95 21.07
C TYR A 235 15.40 -31.23 22.13
N MET A 236 15.39 -29.89 22.12
CA MET A 236 16.21 -29.07 23.02
C MET A 236 15.99 -29.35 24.51
N PRO A 237 14.74 -29.32 25.05
CA PRO A 237 14.51 -29.61 26.47
C PRO A 237 14.83 -31.06 26.85
N ILE A 238 14.67 -32.03 25.95
CA ILE A 238 15.04 -33.43 26.21
C ILE A 238 16.55 -33.56 26.41
N VAL A 239 17.35 -32.98 25.51
CA VAL A 239 18.81 -33.02 25.62
C VAL A 239 19.28 -32.31 26.89
N LEU A 240 18.71 -31.16 27.22
CA LEU A 240 19.03 -30.43 28.46
C LEU A 240 18.66 -31.24 29.72
N ALA A 241 17.51 -31.93 29.71
CA ALA A 241 17.10 -32.78 30.81
C ALA A 241 18.05 -33.97 31.01
N VAL A 242 18.52 -34.61 29.93
CA VAL A 242 19.50 -35.70 30.00
C VAL A 242 20.84 -35.21 30.57
N VAL A 243 21.35 -34.08 30.07
CA VAL A 243 22.60 -33.49 30.57
C VAL A 243 22.50 -33.13 32.05
N LEU A 244 21.38 -32.55 32.47
CA LEU A 244 21.11 -32.24 33.87
C LEU A 244 21.05 -33.51 34.75
N ALA A 245 20.39 -34.57 34.28
CA ALA A 245 20.29 -35.84 35.00
C ALA A 245 21.66 -36.52 35.18
N VAL A 246 22.50 -36.52 34.13
CA VAL A 246 23.88 -37.04 34.21
C VAL A 246 24.72 -36.22 35.18
N ALA A 247 24.63 -34.88 35.11
CA ALA A 247 25.33 -34.00 36.04
C ALA A 247 24.93 -34.28 37.50
N LEU A 248 23.63 -34.44 37.78
CA LEU A 248 23.12 -34.79 39.10
C LEU A 248 23.60 -36.17 39.58
N ALA A 249 23.64 -37.17 38.70
CA ALA A 249 24.14 -38.51 39.04
C ALA A 249 25.62 -38.49 39.44
N PHE A 250 26.46 -37.79 38.68
CA PHE A 250 27.88 -37.60 39.04
C PHE A 250 28.03 -36.85 40.36
N ALA A 251 27.21 -35.83 40.57
CA ALA A 251 27.23 -35.03 41.79
C ALA A 251 26.83 -35.85 43.03
N ALA A 252 25.90 -36.79 42.88
CA ALA A 252 25.53 -37.74 43.93
C ALA A 252 26.66 -38.74 44.25
N THR A 253 27.42 -39.20 43.23
CA THR A 253 28.58 -40.08 43.46
C THR A 253 29.75 -39.40 44.16
N LEU A 254 29.84 -38.07 44.08
CA LEU A 254 30.90 -37.26 44.69
C LEU A 254 30.51 -36.69 46.08
N HIS A 255 29.51 -37.27 46.75
CA HIS A 255 29.12 -36.93 48.13
C HIS A 255 28.80 -35.43 48.35
N GLY A 256 28.27 -34.72 47.36
CA GLY A 256 27.68 -33.39 47.59
C GLY A 256 28.64 -32.21 47.63
N ASP A 257 29.90 -32.38 47.24
CA ASP A 257 30.93 -31.32 47.27
C ASP A 257 30.81 -30.34 46.07
N PHE A 258 29.58 -29.96 45.72
CA PHE A 258 29.27 -29.11 44.58
C PHE A 258 28.24 -28.02 44.95
N CYS A 259 28.47 -26.81 44.45
CA CYS A 259 27.59 -25.69 44.73
C CYS A 259 26.36 -25.73 43.81
N GLY A 260 25.20 -26.12 44.36
CA GLY A 260 23.94 -26.28 43.62
C GLY A 260 23.45 -25.02 42.88
N LEU A 261 23.91 -23.83 43.26
CA LEU A 261 23.62 -22.59 42.51
C LEU A 261 24.13 -22.63 41.08
N ASN A 262 25.18 -23.40 40.77
CA ASN A 262 25.69 -23.54 39.42
C ASN A 262 24.71 -24.30 38.50
N LEU A 263 23.84 -25.17 39.05
CA LEU A 263 22.80 -25.85 38.29
C LEU A 263 21.70 -24.89 37.83
N CYS A 264 21.40 -23.84 38.61
CA CYS A 264 20.39 -22.83 38.25
C CYS A 264 20.77 -22.00 37.02
N PHE A 265 22.06 -21.94 36.68
CA PHE A 265 22.56 -21.23 35.48
C PHE A 265 22.72 -22.14 34.25
N HIS A 266 22.36 -23.42 34.34
CA HIS A 266 22.51 -24.36 33.23
C HIS A 266 21.55 -24.06 32.06
N SER A 267 20.27 -23.80 32.35
CA SER A 267 19.25 -23.59 31.32
C SER A 267 19.43 -22.31 30.46
N PRO A 268 19.87 -21.16 31.00
CA PRO A 268 20.10 -19.96 30.18
C PRO A 268 21.36 -20.07 29.30
N VAL A 269 22.46 -20.62 29.83
CA VAL A 269 23.73 -20.72 29.11
C VAL A 269 23.65 -21.75 27.99
N ALA A 270 23.03 -22.90 28.26
CA ALA A 270 22.85 -23.92 27.24
C ALA A 270 21.85 -23.46 26.15
N GLY A 271 20.78 -22.75 26.53
CA GLY A 271 19.87 -22.13 25.57
C GLY A 271 20.55 -21.17 24.60
N ILE A 272 21.38 -20.23 25.10
CA ILE A 272 22.06 -19.23 24.26
C ILE A 272 23.07 -19.88 23.30
N VAL A 273 23.85 -20.86 23.77
CA VAL A 273 24.88 -21.51 22.94
C VAL A 273 24.28 -22.45 21.89
N TRP A 274 23.21 -23.17 22.24
CA TRP A 274 22.62 -24.18 21.35
C TRP A 274 21.53 -23.64 20.41
N ILE A 275 20.82 -22.57 20.77
CA ILE A 275 19.85 -21.93 19.87
C ILE A 275 20.55 -20.99 18.88
N GLY A 276 21.62 -20.30 19.31
CA GLY A 276 22.33 -19.35 18.45
C GLY A 276 23.11 -20.02 17.30
N ARG A 277 23.79 -21.15 17.55
CA ARG A 277 24.70 -21.75 16.56
C ARG A 277 24.03 -22.35 15.31
N PRO A 278 22.89 -23.06 15.40
CA PRO A 278 22.18 -23.55 14.22
C PRO A 278 21.59 -22.43 13.37
N LEU A 279 21.11 -21.34 14.00
CA LEU A 279 20.52 -20.18 13.32
C LEU A 279 21.56 -19.29 12.61
N ILE A 280 22.84 -19.36 12.99
CA ILE A 280 23.92 -18.59 12.37
C ILE A 280 24.49 -19.27 11.11
N SER A 281 24.35 -20.60 10.96
CA SER A 281 24.92 -21.30 9.80
C SER A 281 24.24 -21.03 8.43
N PRO A 282 22.90 -20.88 8.30
CA PRO A 282 22.30 -20.69 6.98
C PRO A 282 22.67 -19.34 6.34
N HIS A 283 23.10 -18.36 7.12
CA HIS A 283 23.53 -17.05 6.62
C HIS A 283 24.92 -17.04 5.97
N THR A 284 25.69 -18.13 6.02
CA THR A 284 27.06 -18.16 5.46
C THR A 284 27.16 -18.73 4.04
N HIS A 285 26.10 -19.34 3.51
CA HIS A 285 26.09 -19.89 2.14
C HIS A 285 25.31 -19.04 1.13
N MET A 286 24.59 -18.00 1.57
CA MET A 286 24.04 -16.99 0.66
C MET A 286 25.00 -15.80 0.63
N ALA A 287 25.79 -15.74 -0.43
CA ALA A 287 26.58 -14.56 -0.79
C ALA A 287 25.67 -13.31 -0.81
N GLN A 288 25.94 -12.35 0.07
CA GLN A 288 25.39 -11.00 -0.01
C GLN A 288 26.39 -10.08 -0.73
N PRO A 289 25.96 -9.25 -1.70
CA PRO A 289 26.63 -7.99 -2.04
C PRO A 289 26.37 -6.93 -0.93
N PRO A 290 27.12 -5.82 -0.90
CA PRO A 290 27.48 -5.14 0.33
C PRO A 290 26.41 -4.13 0.76
N TRP A 291 25.72 -4.41 1.87
CA TRP A 291 25.00 -3.39 2.62
C TRP A 291 25.64 -3.24 3.99
N SER A 292 26.33 -2.12 4.15
CA SER A 292 26.92 -1.64 5.39
C SER A 292 25.85 -1.47 6.47
N THR A 293 25.92 -2.28 7.52
CA THR A 293 25.33 -1.94 8.82
C THR A 293 26.38 -2.14 9.92
N PRO A 294 26.40 -1.27 10.95
CA PRO A 294 27.51 -1.15 11.87
C PRO A 294 27.60 -2.39 12.78
N VAL A 295 28.83 -2.84 12.96
CA VAL A 295 29.20 -3.85 13.95
C VAL A 295 28.81 -3.34 15.33
N VAL A 296 27.69 -3.82 15.87
CA VAL A 296 27.43 -3.75 17.31
C VAL A 296 28.37 -4.74 17.97
N ARG A 297 29.52 -4.24 18.40
CA ARG A 297 30.46 -4.97 19.23
C ARG A 297 29.80 -5.16 20.59
N SER A 298 29.17 -6.31 20.83
CA SER A 298 28.74 -6.69 22.18
C SER A 298 29.99 -6.99 23.00
N SER A 299 30.53 -5.97 23.65
CA SER A 299 31.50 -6.12 24.72
C SER A 299 30.79 -6.69 25.95
N THR A 300 30.65 -8.00 26.00
CA THR A 300 30.39 -8.73 27.24
C THR A 300 31.50 -9.74 27.43
N LEU A 301 32.66 -9.23 27.87
CA LEU A 301 33.60 -10.00 28.68
C LEU A 301 32.89 -10.35 30.00
N SER A 302 32.04 -11.38 29.98
CA SER A 302 31.67 -12.07 31.20
C SER A 302 32.81 -13.01 31.53
N SER A 303 33.78 -12.53 32.31
CA SER A 303 34.74 -13.39 32.99
C SER A 303 33.97 -14.28 33.97
N TYR A 304 33.60 -15.48 33.53
CA TYR A 304 32.94 -16.46 34.39
C TYR A 304 33.95 -17.00 35.39
N ARG A 305 33.92 -16.44 36.60
CA ARG A 305 34.63 -16.99 37.75
C ARG A 305 33.74 -18.09 38.34
N VAL A 306 34.11 -19.36 38.15
CA VAL A 306 33.49 -20.49 38.87
C VAL A 306 33.57 -20.18 40.35
N ARG A 307 32.44 -19.97 41.02
CA ARG A 307 32.43 -19.78 42.48
C ARG A 307 32.80 -21.12 43.09
N ARG A 308 33.97 -21.19 43.74
CA ARG A 308 34.25 -22.23 44.73
C ARG A 308 33.41 -21.88 45.96
N CYS A 309 32.56 -22.80 46.38
CA CYS A 309 31.89 -22.72 47.66
C CYS A 309 32.87 -23.31 48.69
N GLY A 310 33.13 -22.54 49.74
CA GLY A 310 33.87 -22.99 50.92
C GLY A 310 32.92 -23.53 51.97
#